data_AF-A0A562K9S5-F1
#
_entry.id   AF-A0A562K9S5-F1
#
_cell.length_a   1.000
_cell.length_b   1.000
_cell.length_c   1.000
_cell.angle_alpha   90.00
_cell.angle_beta   90.00
_cell.angle_gamma   90.00
#
_symmetry.space_group_name_H-M   'P 1'
#
loop_
_entity.id
_entity.type
_entity.pdbx_description
1 polymer ?
#
loop_
_entity_poly.entity_id
_entity_poly.type
_entity_poly.pdbx_seq_one_letter_code
_entity_poly.pdbx_strand_id
1 'polypeptide(L)'
;MSRNRLLSERTAHDIDARVERVLKGLGNPEPPLRLEDVRHLLKLDLKFYTAKDPSVAQEAISRIRVATLQVFNRPALILDAIHKWSLKALYLPDRKRILLDGDLPIKKHRWNEAHEIGHSLLPWHEDAMLGDNSHTLSPECHEQVEAEANFAAGRLLFLRDRFTQEALSMSPTIETVKSLHGVFGNTLSTTLYRFVETAGVQTPLVGIMSGHPHVSRRKPDFDPANPCRHFIRSSAFAKHFGKVDELELFKAVAGYCGAQSGGPLGSCELVLIDDNGDQHRFYFETFFAYWDALTLGVYVKPEIQMVAAA
;
A
#
# COMPACT_ATOMS: atom_id res chain seq x y z
N MET A 1 1.22 -11.57 -6.79
CA MET A 1 2.11 -10.39 -6.61
C MET A 1 1.29 -9.11 -6.80
N SER A 2 1.56 -8.02 -6.08
CA SER A 2 0.81 -6.76 -6.21
C SER A 2 1.68 -5.62 -6.75
N ARG A 3 1.28 -5.06 -7.90
CA ARG A 3 1.79 -3.78 -8.44
C ARG A 3 0.92 -2.64 -7.92
N ASN A 4 1.52 -1.50 -7.62
CA ASN A 4 0.73 -0.31 -7.34
C ASN A 4 0.00 0.20 -8.60
N ARG A 5 -1.29 0.54 -8.44
CA ARG A 5 -2.11 1.17 -9.47
C ARG A 5 -2.01 2.68 -9.30
N LEU A 6 -1.46 3.36 -10.29
CA LEU A 6 -1.37 4.82 -10.30
C LEU A 6 -2.74 5.40 -10.67
N LEU A 7 -3.26 6.29 -9.83
CA LEU A 7 -4.53 6.97 -10.08
C LEU A 7 -4.37 8.04 -11.16
N SER A 8 -5.48 8.36 -11.84
CA SER A 8 -5.51 9.54 -12.70
C SER A 8 -5.27 10.82 -11.88
N GLU A 9 -4.66 11.84 -12.48
CA GLU A 9 -4.40 13.12 -11.79
C GLU A 9 -5.68 13.73 -11.22
N ARG A 10 -6.78 13.65 -11.96
CA ARG A 10 -8.09 14.14 -11.53
C ARG A 10 -8.58 13.41 -10.29
N THR A 11 -8.61 12.07 -10.33
CA THR A 11 -9.04 11.24 -9.19
C THR A 11 -8.16 11.50 -7.97
N ALA A 12 -6.84 11.54 -8.16
CA ALA A 12 -5.89 11.81 -7.09
C ALA A 12 -6.16 13.19 -6.45
N HIS A 13 -6.38 14.23 -7.25
CA HIS A 13 -6.70 15.57 -6.77
C HIS A 13 -8.01 15.62 -5.98
N ASP A 14 -9.06 14.97 -6.48
CA ASP A 14 -10.37 14.92 -5.82
C ASP A 14 -10.30 14.21 -4.45
N ILE A 15 -9.56 13.09 -4.36
CA ILE A 15 -9.27 12.41 -3.10
C ILE A 15 -8.46 13.31 -2.18
N ASP A 16 -7.44 13.98 -2.71
CA ASP A 16 -6.54 14.81 -1.93
C ASP A 16 -7.25 16.01 -1.30
N ALA A 17 -8.14 16.67 -2.04
CA ALA A 17 -8.99 17.75 -1.53
C ALA A 17 -9.95 17.29 -0.43
N ARG A 18 -10.37 16.01 -0.44
CA ARG A 18 -11.18 15.42 0.63
C ARG A 18 -10.36 15.20 1.89
N VAL A 19 -9.19 14.59 1.76
CA VAL A 19 -8.25 14.41 2.87
C VAL A 19 -7.84 15.75 3.46
N GLU A 20 -7.61 16.78 2.63
CA GLU A 20 -7.30 18.14 3.07
C GLU A 20 -8.36 18.70 4.02
N ARG A 21 -9.65 18.54 3.68
CA ARG A 21 -10.75 19.02 4.52
C ARG A 21 -10.77 18.34 5.88
N VAL A 22 -10.46 17.04 5.93
CA VAL A 22 -10.32 16.30 7.19
C VAL A 22 -9.18 16.87 8.01
N LEU A 23 -7.98 17.00 7.44
CA LEU A 23 -6.81 17.51 8.15
C LEU A 23 -7.01 18.95 8.64
N LYS A 24 -7.63 19.82 7.84
CA LYS A 24 -8.01 21.18 8.26
C LYS A 24 -9.05 21.16 9.39
N GLY A 25 -10.04 20.27 9.32
CA GLY A 25 -11.03 20.10 10.37
C GLY A 25 -10.45 19.64 11.70
N LEU A 26 -9.29 18.96 11.67
CA LEU A 26 -8.50 18.59 12.85
C LEU A 26 -7.52 19.69 13.30
N GLY A 27 -7.49 20.85 12.63
CA GLY A 27 -6.56 21.93 12.96
C GLY A 27 -5.15 21.74 12.41
N ASN A 28 -4.97 20.97 11.33
CA ASN A 28 -3.68 20.65 10.71
C ASN A 28 -2.70 20.01 11.73
N PRO A 29 -2.97 18.77 12.18
CA PRO A 29 -2.18 18.12 13.22
C PRO A 29 -0.75 17.84 12.77
N GLU A 30 0.18 17.79 13.73
CA GLU A 30 1.53 17.25 13.52
C GLU A 30 1.52 15.71 13.54
N PRO A 31 2.50 15.04 12.91
CA PRO A 31 2.60 13.59 12.96
C PRO A 31 3.01 13.08 14.36
N PRO A 32 2.59 11.86 14.76
CA PRO A 32 1.74 10.95 14.02
C PRO A 32 0.24 11.30 14.15
N LEU A 33 -0.52 11.16 13.05
CA LEU A 33 -1.96 11.39 13.07
C LEU A 33 -2.68 10.43 14.02
N ARG A 34 -3.56 10.96 14.88
CA ARG A 34 -4.43 10.16 15.75
C ARG A 34 -5.72 9.81 15.01
N LEU A 35 -5.95 8.55 14.71
CA LEU A 35 -7.13 8.12 13.96
C LEU A 35 -8.41 8.26 14.79
N GLU A 36 -8.30 8.25 16.13
CA GLU A 36 -9.40 8.54 17.06
C GLU A 36 -10.04 9.90 16.76
N ASP A 37 -9.20 10.90 16.54
CA ASP A 37 -9.65 12.27 16.27
C ASP A 37 -10.30 12.37 14.88
N VAL A 38 -9.75 11.64 13.89
CA VAL A 38 -10.35 11.50 12.55
C VAL A 38 -11.74 10.87 12.66
N ARG A 39 -11.86 9.75 13.38
CA ARG A 39 -13.15 9.05 13.58
C ARG A 39 -14.15 9.96 14.28
N HIS A 40 -13.72 10.69 15.31
CA HIS A 40 -14.58 11.65 16.01
C HIS A 40 -15.11 12.74 15.08
N LEU A 41 -14.22 13.37 14.29
CA LEU A 41 -14.58 14.40 13.32
C LEU A 41 -15.58 13.88 12.26
N LEU A 42 -15.35 12.67 11.74
CA LEU A 42 -16.17 12.06 10.70
C LEU A 42 -17.43 11.35 11.24
N LYS A 43 -17.56 11.27 12.57
CA LYS A 43 -18.60 10.50 13.28
C LYS A 43 -18.61 9.03 12.87
N LEU A 44 -17.43 8.43 12.81
CA LEU A 44 -17.22 7.02 12.50
C LEU A 44 -17.13 6.20 13.80
N ASP A 45 -17.87 5.11 13.87
CA ASP A 45 -17.76 4.09 14.93
C ASP A 45 -16.74 3.03 14.53
N LEU A 46 -15.92 2.56 15.47
CA LEU A 46 -14.96 1.47 15.24
C LEU A 46 -15.33 0.28 16.13
N LYS A 47 -15.50 -0.88 15.51
CA LYS A 47 -15.73 -2.16 16.19
C LYS A 47 -14.73 -3.19 15.72
N PHE A 48 -14.36 -4.08 16.64
CA PHE A 48 -13.56 -5.25 16.32
C PHE A 48 -14.47 -6.47 16.24
N TYR A 49 -14.16 -7.37 15.31
CA TYR A 49 -14.62 -8.76 15.36
C TYR A 49 -13.40 -9.66 15.47
N THR A 50 -13.60 -10.90 15.91
CA THR A 50 -12.54 -11.92 15.94
C THR A 50 -13.11 -13.22 15.37
N ALA A 51 -12.26 -14.20 15.08
CA ALA A 51 -12.72 -15.53 14.71
C ALA A 51 -13.61 -16.17 15.80
N LYS A 52 -13.43 -15.78 17.06
CA LYS A 52 -14.18 -16.30 18.22
C LYS A 52 -15.44 -15.49 18.54
N ASP A 53 -15.49 -14.23 18.13
CA ASP A 53 -16.68 -13.37 18.21
C ASP A 53 -16.91 -12.65 16.87
N PRO A 54 -17.45 -13.37 15.88
CA PRO A 54 -17.76 -12.81 14.57
C PRO A 54 -19.15 -12.15 14.55
N SER A 55 -19.86 -12.09 15.68
CA SER A 55 -21.29 -11.72 15.74
C SER A 55 -21.59 -10.35 15.11
N VAL A 56 -20.72 -9.36 15.33
CA VAL A 56 -20.85 -8.00 14.77
C VAL A 56 -20.65 -8.00 13.25
N ALA A 57 -19.66 -8.76 12.74
CA ALA A 57 -19.44 -8.91 11.30
C ALA A 57 -20.56 -9.72 10.63
N GLN A 58 -21.08 -10.74 11.31
CA GLN A 58 -22.23 -11.51 10.84
C GLN A 58 -23.50 -10.67 10.76
N GLU A 59 -23.77 -9.82 11.76
CA GLU A 59 -24.91 -8.91 11.75
C GLU A 59 -24.79 -7.93 10.57
N ALA A 60 -23.61 -7.38 10.32
CA ALA A 60 -23.37 -6.48 9.21
C ALA A 60 -23.58 -7.16 7.85
N ILE A 61 -22.96 -8.32 7.63
CA ILE A 61 -23.03 -9.06 6.35
C ILE A 61 -24.44 -9.61 6.09
N SER A 62 -25.12 -10.11 7.12
CA SER A 62 -26.50 -10.59 6.98
C SER A 62 -27.44 -9.48 6.54
N ARG A 63 -27.26 -8.25 7.04
CA ARG A 63 -28.10 -7.10 6.67
C ARG A 63 -27.78 -6.55 5.28
N ILE A 64 -26.51 -6.52 4.87
CA ILE A 64 -26.12 -6.19 3.48
C ILE A 64 -26.85 -7.12 2.51
N ARG A 65 -26.92 -8.43 2.83
CA ARG A 65 -27.61 -9.44 2.01
C ARG A 65 -29.14 -9.43 2.09
N VAL A 66 -29.75 -8.88 3.13
CA VAL A 66 -31.23 -8.76 3.23
C VAL A 66 -31.79 -7.71 2.27
N ALA A 67 -30.97 -6.76 1.81
CA ALA A 67 -31.35 -5.83 0.74
C ALA A 67 -31.22 -6.44 -0.68
N THR A 68 -30.51 -7.55 -0.85
CA THR A 68 -30.09 -8.12 -2.15
C THR A 68 -30.90 -9.33 -2.64
N LEU A 69 -32.22 -9.35 -2.39
CA LEU A 69 -33.19 -10.45 -2.63
C LEU A 69 -33.28 -11.46 -1.48
N GLN A 70 -34.53 -11.78 -1.13
CA GLN A 70 -34.97 -12.72 -0.10
C GLN A 70 -34.40 -14.14 -0.28
N VAL A 71 -33.14 -14.41 0.07
CA VAL A 71 -32.57 -15.75 -0.06
C VAL A 71 -31.55 -16.08 1.07
N PHE A 72 -32.08 -16.87 2.02
CA PHE A 72 -31.45 -17.79 2.98
C PHE A 72 -30.84 -17.32 4.32
N ASN A 73 -31.61 -17.63 5.37
CA ASN A 73 -31.22 -17.86 6.77
C ASN A 73 -30.19 -19.01 6.93
N ARG A 74 -28.91 -18.79 6.62
CA ARG A 74 -27.84 -19.76 6.95
C ARG A 74 -26.59 -19.06 7.52
N PRO A 75 -26.48 -18.91 8.85
CA PRO A 75 -25.34 -18.28 9.54
C PRO A 75 -23.97 -18.86 9.14
N ALA A 76 -23.90 -20.16 8.83
CA ALA A 76 -22.67 -20.83 8.40
C ALA A 76 -22.05 -20.24 7.12
N LEU A 77 -22.88 -19.79 6.15
CA LEU A 77 -22.39 -19.21 4.89
C LEU A 77 -21.81 -17.79 5.05
N ILE A 78 -22.12 -17.12 6.17
CA ILE A 78 -21.60 -15.79 6.49
C ILE A 78 -20.22 -15.93 7.16
N LEU A 79 -20.07 -16.89 8.06
CA LEU A 79 -18.77 -17.30 8.61
C LEU A 79 -17.82 -17.75 7.49
N ASP A 80 -18.31 -18.59 6.59
CA ASP A 80 -17.55 -19.04 5.43
C ASP A 80 -17.18 -17.86 4.52
N ALA A 81 -18.03 -16.83 4.36
CA ALA A 81 -17.68 -15.63 3.60
C ALA A 81 -16.60 -14.80 4.31
N ILE A 82 -16.69 -14.58 5.62
CA ILE A 82 -15.65 -13.86 6.40
C ILE A 82 -14.31 -14.58 6.30
N HIS A 83 -14.30 -15.92 6.49
CA HIS A 83 -13.10 -16.72 6.41
C HIS A 83 -12.56 -16.86 4.97
N LYS A 84 -13.42 -17.12 3.99
CA LYS A 84 -13.05 -17.32 2.58
C LYS A 84 -12.63 -16.02 1.90
N TRP A 85 -13.16 -14.88 2.33
CA TRP A 85 -12.81 -13.56 1.77
C TRP A 85 -11.67 -12.89 2.55
N SER A 86 -11.24 -13.47 3.67
CA SER A 86 -10.15 -12.93 4.50
C SER A 86 -10.30 -11.43 4.76
N LEU A 87 -11.54 -11.02 5.06
CA LEU A 87 -11.87 -9.62 5.36
C LEU A 87 -10.99 -9.21 6.54
N LYS A 88 -10.07 -8.27 6.31
CA LYS A 88 -9.20 -7.69 7.34
C LYS A 88 -9.89 -6.51 8.03
N ALA A 89 -10.79 -5.89 7.29
CA ALA A 89 -11.54 -4.71 7.65
C ALA A 89 -12.75 -4.54 6.71
N LEU A 90 -13.74 -3.76 7.12
CA LEU A 90 -14.92 -3.41 6.31
C LEU A 90 -15.56 -2.11 6.81
N TYR A 91 -15.81 -1.17 5.91
CA TYR A 91 -16.64 0.01 6.14
C TYR A 91 -18.12 -0.24 5.80
N LEU A 92 -19.01 0.20 6.68
CA LEU A 92 -20.47 0.15 6.54
C LEU A 92 -21.02 1.58 6.42
N PRO A 93 -21.38 2.05 5.20
CA PRO A 93 -21.81 3.42 4.97
C PRO A 93 -23.06 3.82 5.77
N ASP A 94 -24.07 2.94 5.82
CA ASP A 94 -25.37 3.16 6.46
C ASP A 94 -25.27 3.49 7.96
N ARG A 95 -24.27 2.91 8.64
CA ARG A 95 -24.02 3.09 10.08
C ARG A 95 -22.82 3.96 10.38
N LYS A 96 -22.09 4.41 9.36
CA LYS A 96 -20.78 5.06 9.54
C LYS A 96 -19.86 4.24 10.44
N ARG A 97 -19.81 2.92 10.21
CA ARG A 97 -19.10 1.99 11.09
C ARG A 97 -17.97 1.29 10.35
N ILE A 98 -16.81 1.24 10.97
CA ILE A 98 -15.65 0.45 10.56
C ILE A 98 -15.64 -0.82 11.41
N LEU A 99 -15.52 -1.97 10.76
CA LEU A 99 -15.25 -3.26 11.38
C LEU A 99 -13.80 -3.64 11.09
N LEU A 100 -13.02 -3.96 12.11
CA LEU A 100 -11.64 -4.46 11.98
C LEU A 100 -11.52 -5.86 12.52
N ASP A 101 -10.74 -6.70 11.85
CA ASP A 101 -10.33 -7.98 12.41
C ASP A 101 -9.34 -7.77 13.56
N GLY A 102 -9.77 -8.10 14.78
CA GLY A 102 -8.99 -7.97 16.00
C GLY A 102 -7.92 -9.04 16.18
N ASP A 103 -7.94 -10.11 15.39
CA ASP A 103 -6.90 -11.15 15.40
C ASP A 103 -5.66 -10.75 14.57
N LEU A 104 -5.73 -9.62 13.85
CA LEU A 104 -4.58 -9.08 13.12
C LEU A 104 -3.52 -8.51 14.07
N PRO A 105 -2.23 -8.52 13.66
CA PRO A 105 -1.21 -7.79 14.40
C PRO A 105 -1.57 -6.31 14.54
N ILE A 106 -1.48 -5.77 15.75
CA ILE A 106 -1.82 -4.37 16.09
C ILE A 106 -1.23 -3.35 15.11
N LYS A 107 0.00 -3.59 14.64
CA LYS A 107 0.70 -2.72 13.67
C LYS A 107 -0.05 -2.59 12.32
N LYS A 108 -0.90 -3.55 11.96
CA LYS A 108 -1.71 -3.53 10.73
C LYS A 108 -3.04 -2.80 10.90
N HIS A 109 -3.55 -2.66 12.13
CA HIS A 109 -4.84 -2.02 12.40
C HIS A 109 -4.85 -0.59 11.88
N ARG A 110 -3.77 0.17 12.12
CA ARG A 110 -3.66 1.57 11.70
C ARG A 110 -3.85 1.76 10.19
N TRP A 111 -3.22 0.90 9.38
CA TRP A 111 -3.36 1.00 7.93
C TRP A 111 -4.76 0.58 7.47
N ASN A 112 -5.24 -0.56 7.98
CA ASN A 112 -6.57 -1.05 7.63
C ASN A 112 -7.67 -0.06 8.01
N GLU A 113 -7.59 0.54 9.20
CA GLU A 113 -8.55 1.55 9.62
C GLU A 113 -8.52 2.79 8.73
N ALA A 114 -7.32 3.29 8.40
CA ALA A 114 -7.19 4.43 7.50
C ALA A 114 -7.71 4.13 6.08
N HIS A 115 -7.58 2.88 5.62
CA HIS A 115 -8.16 2.38 4.38
C HIS A 115 -9.69 2.42 4.42
N GLU A 116 -10.32 1.94 5.49
CA GLU A 116 -11.77 2.04 5.66
C GLU A 116 -12.27 3.48 5.83
N ILE A 117 -11.49 4.35 6.49
CA ILE A 117 -11.75 5.80 6.48
C ILE A 117 -11.68 6.32 5.04
N GLY A 118 -10.72 5.84 4.24
CA GLY A 118 -10.62 6.12 2.81
C GLY A 118 -11.94 5.87 2.08
N HIS A 119 -12.55 4.69 2.24
CA HIS A 119 -13.87 4.41 1.67
C HIS A 119 -14.94 5.40 2.13
N SER A 120 -14.94 5.78 3.42
CA SER A 120 -15.93 6.74 3.95
C SER A 120 -15.80 8.16 3.38
N LEU A 121 -14.63 8.54 2.85
CA LEU A 121 -14.39 9.88 2.33
C LEU A 121 -14.86 10.07 0.88
N LEU A 122 -15.04 8.97 0.15
CA LEU A 122 -15.25 8.93 -1.29
C LEU A 122 -16.71 8.56 -1.58
N PRO A 123 -17.60 9.52 -1.92
CA PRO A 123 -19.03 9.26 -2.06
C PRO A 123 -19.34 8.26 -3.18
N TRP A 124 -18.51 8.20 -4.21
CA TRP A 124 -18.64 7.23 -5.29
C TRP A 124 -18.23 5.80 -4.88
N HIS A 125 -17.78 5.59 -3.64
CA HIS A 125 -17.60 4.25 -3.07
C HIS A 125 -18.89 3.74 -2.42
N GLU A 126 -19.87 4.59 -2.09
CA GLU A 126 -21.08 4.15 -1.37
C GLU A 126 -21.85 3.09 -2.18
N ASP A 127 -22.11 3.34 -3.46
CA ASP A 127 -22.81 2.39 -4.34
C ASP A 127 -21.99 1.09 -4.54
N ALA A 128 -20.66 1.20 -4.63
CA ALA A 128 -19.77 0.06 -4.73
C ALA A 128 -19.78 -0.82 -3.46
N MET A 129 -19.97 -0.21 -2.28
CA MET A 129 -20.00 -0.89 -0.99
C MET A 129 -21.40 -1.39 -0.59
N LEU A 130 -22.46 -0.78 -1.10
CA LEU A 130 -23.85 -1.20 -0.88
C LEU A 130 -24.30 -2.31 -1.83
N GLY A 131 -23.41 -2.75 -2.73
CA GLY A 131 -23.59 -3.94 -3.55
C GLY A 131 -24.52 -3.71 -4.74
N ASP A 132 -24.30 -2.63 -5.49
CA ASP A 132 -25.13 -2.22 -6.63
C ASP A 132 -25.61 -3.40 -7.50
N ASN A 133 -26.92 -3.39 -7.73
CA ASN A 133 -27.76 -4.57 -7.95
C ASN A 133 -27.85 -4.99 -9.42
N SER A 134 -26.76 -4.88 -10.16
CA SER A 134 -26.68 -5.40 -11.53
C SER A 134 -25.32 -6.06 -11.79
N HIS A 135 -25.17 -7.28 -11.28
CA HIS A 135 -24.09 -8.23 -11.59
C HIS A 135 -22.66 -7.73 -11.37
N THR A 136 -22.14 -7.93 -10.15
CA THR A 136 -20.71 -8.01 -9.77
C THR A 136 -19.81 -6.91 -10.35
N LEU A 137 -19.39 -5.94 -9.52
CA LEU A 137 -18.27 -5.04 -9.84
C LEU A 137 -17.17 -5.82 -10.58
N SER A 138 -16.83 -5.37 -11.80
CA SER A 138 -15.76 -6.00 -12.54
C SER A 138 -14.48 -6.02 -11.68
N PRO A 139 -13.61 -7.04 -11.79
CA PRO A 139 -12.36 -7.07 -11.03
C PRO A 139 -11.55 -5.78 -11.16
N GLU A 140 -11.58 -5.15 -12.34
CA GLU A 140 -10.93 -3.87 -12.58
C GLU A 140 -11.55 -2.71 -11.79
N CYS A 141 -12.88 -2.64 -11.71
CA CYS A 141 -13.56 -1.62 -10.93
C CYS A 141 -13.30 -1.80 -9.43
N HIS A 142 -13.29 -3.05 -8.96
CA HIS A 142 -12.91 -3.37 -7.58
C HIS A 142 -11.48 -2.94 -7.28
N GLU A 143 -10.51 -3.31 -8.12
CA GLU A 143 -9.10 -2.88 -7.97
C GLU A 143 -8.95 -1.35 -7.97
N GLN A 144 -9.74 -0.64 -8.77
CA GLN A 144 -9.73 0.82 -8.77
C GLN A 144 -10.24 1.39 -7.44
N VAL A 145 -11.38 0.93 -6.94
CA VAL A 145 -11.95 1.35 -5.65
C VAL A 145 -10.96 1.08 -4.50
N GLU A 146 -10.32 -0.09 -4.48
CA GLU A 146 -9.30 -0.44 -3.50
C GLU A 146 -8.06 0.44 -3.61
N ALA A 147 -7.62 0.78 -4.84
CA ALA A 147 -6.49 1.68 -5.06
C ALA A 147 -6.78 3.11 -4.58
N GLU A 148 -8.01 3.60 -4.80
CA GLU A 148 -8.46 4.91 -4.34
C GLU A 148 -8.53 4.99 -2.81
N ALA A 149 -9.05 3.95 -2.14
CA ALA A 149 -9.06 3.87 -0.68
C ALA A 149 -7.63 3.78 -0.09
N ASN A 150 -6.73 3.00 -0.71
CA ASN A 150 -5.32 2.96 -0.33
C ASN A 150 -4.62 4.30 -0.51
N PHE A 151 -4.91 5.02 -1.60
CA PHE A 151 -4.36 6.36 -1.83
C PHE A 151 -4.87 7.35 -0.77
N ALA A 152 -6.17 7.35 -0.47
CA ALA A 152 -6.76 8.17 0.59
C ALA A 152 -6.12 7.89 1.97
N ALA A 153 -5.95 6.61 2.32
CA ALA A 153 -5.28 6.19 3.54
C ALA A 153 -3.84 6.70 3.62
N GLY A 154 -3.08 6.57 2.52
CA GLY A 154 -1.72 7.09 2.41
C GLY A 154 -1.67 8.61 2.58
N ARG A 155 -2.53 9.35 1.89
CA ARG A 155 -2.59 10.81 2.02
C ARG A 155 -2.98 11.24 3.44
N LEU A 156 -3.87 10.52 4.10
CA LEU A 156 -4.30 10.79 5.47
C LEU A 156 -3.17 10.50 6.49
N LEU A 157 -2.65 9.27 6.52
CA LEU A 157 -1.66 8.82 7.49
C LEU A 157 -0.30 9.52 7.38
N PHE A 158 0.01 10.06 6.21
CA PHE A 158 1.24 10.80 5.94
C PHE A 158 0.99 12.31 5.81
N LEU A 159 -0.16 12.81 6.26
CA LEU A 159 -0.45 14.24 6.35
C LEU A 159 -0.17 15.01 5.04
N ARG A 160 -0.51 14.36 3.92
CA ARG A 160 -0.36 14.92 2.57
C ARG A 160 1.02 15.53 2.30
N ASP A 161 1.07 16.83 2.10
CA ASP A 161 2.24 17.58 1.64
C ASP A 161 3.29 17.70 2.74
N ARG A 162 2.92 17.51 4.01
CA ARG A 162 3.87 17.48 5.12
C ARG A 162 4.91 16.38 4.91
N PHE A 163 4.48 15.15 4.61
CA PHE A 163 5.40 14.06 4.27
C PHE A 163 6.13 14.31 2.96
N THR A 164 5.46 14.88 1.96
CA THR A 164 6.11 15.20 0.68
C THR A 164 7.28 16.16 0.85
N GLN A 165 7.10 17.23 1.62
CA GLN A 165 8.14 18.22 1.89
C GLN A 165 9.32 17.61 2.66
N GLU A 166 9.05 16.77 3.67
CA GLU A 166 10.11 16.09 4.42
C GLU A 166 10.83 15.04 3.57
N ALA A 167 10.10 14.24 2.78
CA ALA A 167 10.70 13.22 1.93
C ALA A 167 11.60 13.82 0.84
N LEU A 168 11.21 14.97 0.26
CA LEU A 168 11.98 15.65 -0.78
C LEU A 168 13.14 16.49 -0.23
N SER A 169 13.15 16.83 1.07
CA SER A 169 14.25 17.56 1.69
C SER A 169 15.42 16.67 2.13
N MET A 170 15.25 15.35 2.04
CA MET A 170 16.22 14.34 2.44
C MET A 170 16.73 13.54 1.24
N SER A 171 17.92 12.95 1.35
CA SER A 171 18.42 12.02 0.34
C SER A 171 17.55 10.75 0.29
N PRO A 172 17.24 10.20 -0.90
CA PRO A 172 16.39 9.01 -1.03
C PRO A 172 17.13 7.73 -0.65
N THR A 173 17.17 7.42 0.64
CA THR A 173 17.82 6.21 1.18
C THR A 173 16.87 5.43 2.07
N ILE A 174 17.18 4.16 2.33
CA ILE A 174 16.44 3.37 3.32
C ILE A 174 16.49 4.02 4.72
N GLU A 175 17.58 4.71 5.06
CA GLU A 175 17.67 5.42 6.34
C GLU A 175 16.66 6.57 6.42
N THR A 176 16.46 7.32 5.34
CA THR A 176 15.40 8.33 5.24
C THR A 176 14.02 7.70 5.42
N VAL A 177 13.76 6.55 4.79
CA VAL A 177 12.49 5.83 4.99
C VAL A 177 12.30 5.40 6.45
N LYS A 178 13.36 4.93 7.13
CA LYS A 178 13.32 4.58 8.56
C LYS A 178 13.06 5.80 9.46
N SER A 179 13.68 6.94 9.15
CA SER A 179 13.47 8.19 9.87
C SER A 179 12.02 8.65 9.76
N LEU A 180 11.48 8.73 8.54
CA LEU A 180 10.09 9.10 8.27
C LEU A 180 9.09 8.10 8.89
N HIS A 181 9.43 6.81 8.91
CA HIS A 181 8.65 5.79 9.61
C HIS A 181 8.49 6.13 11.10
N GLY A 182 9.58 6.56 11.75
CA GLY A 182 9.56 6.99 13.15
C GLY A 182 8.73 8.26 13.38
N VAL A 183 8.87 9.26 12.51
CA VAL A 183 8.14 10.53 12.61
C VAL A 183 6.63 10.33 12.43
N PHE A 184 6.20 9.62 11.38
CA PHE A 184 4.79 9.48 11.02
C PHE A 184 4.07 8.32 11.73
N GLY A 185 4.81 7.46 12.44
CA GLY A 185 4.26 6.35 13.23
C GLY A 185 3.55 5.27 12.40
N ASN A 186 3.86 5.19 11.10
CA ASN A 186 3.33 4.17 10.20
C ASN A 186 4.24 2.93 10.18
N THR A 187 4.01 1.91 9.38
CA THR A 187 4.97 0.78 9.27
C THR A 187 6.11 1.12 8.31
N LEU A 188 7.26 0.45 8.43
CA LEU A 188 8.36 0.66 7.49
C LEU A 188 7.94 0.32 6.04
N SER A 189 7.11 -0.71 5.86
CA SER A 189 6.55 -1.10 4.57
C SER A 189 5.67 0.01 3.98
N THR A 190 4.66 0.47 4.72
CA THR A 190 3.77 1.54 4.22
C THR A 190 4.51 2.86 4.01
N THR A 191 5.57 3.11 4.78
CA THR A 191 6.45 4.28 4.59
C THR A 191 7.29 4.17 3.33
N LEU A 192 7.90 3.01 3.04
CA LEU A 192 8.61 2.80 1.77
C LEU A 192 7.67 3.00 0.58
N TYR A 193 6.46 2.44 0.66
CA TYR A 193 5.46 2.58 -0.39
C TYR A 193 5.15 4.05 -0.67
N ARG A 194 4.81 4.80 0.38
CA ARG A 194 4.51 6.23 0.27
C ARG A 194 5.71 7.03 -0.21
N PHE A 195 6.92 6.68 0.25
CA PHE A 195 8.15 7.35 -0.12
C PHE A 195 8.41 7.24 -1.63
N VAL A 196 8.32 6.03 -2.19
CA VAL A 196 8.51 5.80 -3.64
C VAL A 196 7.50 6.58 -4.47
N GLU A 197 6.22 6.55 -4.10
CA GLU A 197 5.18 7.31 -4.82
C GLU A 197 5.39 8.82 -4.78
N THR A 198 5.93 9.32 -3.67
CA THR A 198 6.02 10.76 -3.41
C THR A 198 7.33 11.37 -3.91
N ALA A 199 8.47 10.76 -3.58
CA ALA A 199 9.78 11.26 -3.97
C ALA A 199 10.09 10.98 -5.45
N GLY A 200 9.41 10.00 -6.06
CA GLY A 200 9.67 9.59 -7.43
C GLY A 200 8.80 10.26 -8.50
N VAL A 201 8.23 11.44 -8.22
CA VAL A 201 7.41 12.16 -9.22
C VAL A 201 8.27 12.64 -10.40
N GLN A 202 9.47 13.14 -10.12
CA GLN A 202 10.41 13.64 -11.13
C GLN A 202 11.57 12.69 -11.40
N THR A 203 12.06 12.02 -10.35
CA THR A 203 13.19 11.09 -10.42
C THR A 203 12.67 9.66 -10.38
N PRO A 204 13.02 8.76 -11.32
CA PRO A 204 12.55 7.38 -11.26
C PRO A 204 12.99 6.65 -9.97
N LEU A 205 12.02 6.26 -9.15
CA LEU A 205 12.20 5.42 -7.98
C LEU A 205 11.38 4.13 -8.11
N VAL A 206 11.93 3.03 -7.58
CA VAL A 206 11.26 1.73 -7.48
C VAL A 206 11.45 1.14 -6.07
N GLY A 207 10.42 0.50 -5.55
CA GLY A 207 10.46 -0.22 -4.28
C GLY A 207 10.09 -1.69 -4.46
N ILE A 208 10.79 -2.58 -3.76
CA ILE A 208 10.46 -4.02 -3.72
C ILE A 208 10.25 -4.43 -2.27
N MET A 209 9.17 -5.16 -2.01
CA MET A 209 8.96 -5.86 -0.76
C MET A 209 8.85 -7.36 -1.02
N SER A 210 9.71 -8.13 -0.37
CA SER A 210 9.75 -9.59 -0.51
C SER A 210 9.94 -10.26 0.84
N GLY A 211 9.85 -11.60 0.85
CA GLY A 211 10.51 -12.37 1.92
C GLY A 211 12.03 -12.18 1.87
N HIS A 212 12.77 -12.95 2.67
CA HIS A 212 14.23 -12.84 2.66
C HIS A 212 14.80 -13.24 1.27
N PRO A 213 15.58 -12.36 0.59
CA PRO A 213 16.00 -12.59 -0.79
C PRO A 213 17.10 -13.66 -0.92
N HIS A 214 18.03 -13.72 0.05
CA HIS A 214 19.11 -14.71 0.07
C HIS A 214 18.58 -16.14 0.21
N VAL A 215 19.08 -17.05 -0.65
CA VAL A 215 18.57 -18.42 -0.82
C VAL A 215 18.55 -19.24 0.48
N SER A 216 19.55 -19.10 1.35
CA SER A 216 19.64 -19.86 2.61
C SER A 216 18.66 -19.42 3.70
N ARG A 217 17.94 -18.32 3.48
CA ARG A 217 17.04 -17.69 4.48
C ARG A 217 15.59 -17.63 3.99
N ARG A 218 15.33 -18.08 2.77
CA ARG A 218 13.97 -18.15 2.21
C ARG A 218 13.14 -19.10 3.06
N LYS A 219 11.88 -18.73 3.28
CA LYS A 219 10.92 -19.57 4.00
C LYS A 219 10.47 -20.74 3.11
N PRO A 220 9.96 -21.84 3.68
CA PRO A 220 9.48 -22.99 2.91
C PRO A 220 8.36 -22.66 1.90
N ASP A 221 7.58 -21.60 2.16
CA ASP A 221 6.49 -21.10 1.32
C ASP A 221 6.97 -20.10 0.25
N PHE A 222 8.28 -19.98 0.02
CA PHE A 222 8.82 -19.10 -1.02
C PHE A 222 8.39 -19.58 -2.41
N ASP A 223 7.68 -18.73 -3.14
CA ASP A 223 7.33 -18.93 -4.54
C ASP A 223 8.37 -18.25 -5.46
N PRO A 224 9.20 -19.00 -6.20
CA PRO A 224 10.18 -18.42 -7.13
C PRO A 224 9.54 -17.69 -8.32
N ALA A 225 8.30 -18.01 -8.69
CA ALA A 225 7.57 -17.32 -9.75
C ALA A 225 6.94 -16.01 -9.24
N ASN A 226 6.69 -15.90 -7.94
CA ASN A 226 6.12 -14.71 -7.29
C ASN A 226 6.90 -14.29 -6.03
N PRO A 227 8.21 -13.98 -6.13
CA PRO A 227 9.05 -13.75 -4.96
C PRO A 227 8.75 -12.44 -4.22
N CYS A 228 8.20 -11.46 -4.94
CA CYS A 228 7.83 -10.16 -4.41
C CYS A 228 6.38 -10.15 -3.95
N ARG A 229 6.15 -9.58 -2.77
CA ARG A 229 4.81 -9.23 -2.28
C ARG A 229 4.32 -7.96 -2.97
N HIS A 230 5.18 -6.94 -3.01
CA HIS A 230 4.90 -5.66 -3.64
C HIS A 230 6.02 -5.22 -4.57
N PHE A 231 5.63 -4.71 -5.73
CA PHE A 231 6.47 -3.97 -6.65
C PHE A 231 5.88 -2.57 -6.82
N ILE A 232 6.62 -1.57 -6.35
CA ILE A 232 6.11 -0.22 -6.12
C ILE A 232 6.83 0.68 -7.08
N ARG A 233 6.08 1.34 -7.96
CA ARG A 233 6.62 2.21 -9.00
C ARG A 233 6.21 3.63 -8.70
N SER A 234 7.18 4.52 -8.71
CA SER A 234 6.90 5.94 -8.81
C SER A 234 6.30 6.30 -10.17
N SER A 235 5.69 7.47 -10.31
CA SER A 235 5.14 7.91 -11.60
C SER A 235 6.22 8.07 -12.66
N ALA A 236 7.41 8.59 -12.31
CA ALA A 236 8.53 8.68 -13.24
C ALA A 236 9.04 7.29 -13.65
N PHE A 237 9.16 6.35 -12.70
CA PHE A 237 9.57 4.99 -13.02
C PHE A 237 8.55 4.28 -13.91
N ALA A 238 7.26 4.37 -13.61
CA ALA A 238 6.21 3.75 -14.42
C ALA A 238 6.15 4.32 -15.85
N LYS A 239 6.53 5.58 -16.04
CA LYS A 239 6.54 6.27 -17.33
C LYS A 239 7.73 5.88 -18.22
N HIS A 240 8.89 5.63 -17.62
CA HIS A 240 10.15 5.44 -18.35
C HIS A 240 10.66 4.00 -18.31
N PHE A 241 10.25 3.19 -17.34
CA PHE A 241 10.74 1.84 -17.08
C PHE A 241 9.56 0.86 -16.93
N GLY A 242 8.47 1.09 -17.67
CA GLY A 242 7.24 0.29 -17.61
C GLY A 242 7.43 -1.17 -18.04
N LYS A 243 8.45 -1.47 -18.84
CA LYS A 243 8.82 -2.80 -19.32
C LYS A 243 9.81 -3.55 -18.42
N VAL A 244 10.30 -2.95 -17.33
CA VAL A 244 11.21 -3.64 -16.40
C VAL A 244 10.50 -4.85 -15.78
N ASP A 245 11.10 -6.02 -15.94
CA ASP A 245 10.60 -7.26 -15.36
C ASP A 245 10.95 -7.35 -13.87
N GLU A 246 9.92 -7.60 -13.07
CA GLU A 246 10.01 -7.59 -11.61
C GLU A 246 10.79 -8.79 -11.08
N LEU A 247 10.66 -9.94 -11.75
CA LEU A 247 11.35 -11.17 -11.38
C LEU A 247 12.84 -11.04 -11.68
N GLU A 248 13.21 -10.50 -12.84
CA GLU A 248 14.61 -10.20 -13.16
C GLU A 248 15.19 -9.15 -12.22
N LEU A 249 14.44 -8.10 -11.87
CA LEU A 249 14.91 -7.12 -10.90
C LEU A 249 15.10 -7.75 -9.50
N PHE A 250 14.18 -8.61 -9.07
CA PHE A 250 14.33 -9.35 -7.83
C PHE A 250 15.56 -10.27 -7.84
N LYS A 251 15.85 -10.95 -8.96
CA LYS A 251 17.07 -11.78 -9.09
C LYS A 251 18.33 -10.94 -8.95
N ALA A 252 18.38 -9.77 -9.59
CA ALA A 252 19.50 -8.83 -9.45
C ALA A 252 19.66 -8.36 -7.99
N VAL A 253 18.55 -8.04 -7.32
CA VAL A 253 18.55 -7.67 -5.89
C VAL A 253 19.03 -8.81 -5.00
N ALA A 254 18.53 -10.03 -5.23
CA ALA A 254 18.95 -11.21 -4.50
C ALA A 254 20.44 -11.54 -4.69
N GLY A 255 21.02 -11.17 -5.83
CA GLY A 255 22.42 -11.40 -6.16
C GLY A 255 23.41 -10.66 -5.26
N TYR A 256 23.06 -9.48 -4.74
CA TYR A 256 23.93 -8.73 -3.82
C TYR A 256 23.55 -8.86 -2.34
N CYS A 257 22.35 -9.37 -2.03
CA CYS A 257 21.87 -9.46 -0.65
C CYS A 257 22.58 -10.56 0.13
N GLY A 258 23.12 -10.24 1.31
CA GLY A 258 23.65 -11.20 2.27
C GLY A 258 22.56 -11.96 3.04
N ALA A 259 23.00 -12.86 3.94
CA ALA A 259 22.15 -13.77 4.71
C ALA A 259 21.79 -13.29 6.14
N GLN A 260 21.98 -12.00 6.43
CA GLN A 260 21.78 -11.41 7.76
C GLN A 260 20.33 -11.61 8.25
N SER A 261 20.15 -11.92 9.54
CA SER A 261 18.82 -12.16 10.13
C SER A 261 17.99 -10.89 10.36
N GLY A 262 18.58 -9.72 10.16
CA GLY A 262 17.98 -8.40 10.27
C GLY A 262 19.01 -7.32 9.92
N GLY A 263 18.53 -6.12 9.59
CA GLY A 263 19.41 -5.01 9.23
C GLY A 263 19.71 -4.93 7.73
N PRO A 264 20.74 -4.16 7.32
CA PRO A 264 21.15 -4.06 5.92
C PRO A 264 21.56 -5.41 5.35
N LEU A 265 21.00 -5.77 4.19
CA LEU A 265 21.40 -6.95 3.43
C LEU A 265 22.46 -6.63 2.38
N GLY A 266 22.52 -5.39 1.92
CA GLY A 266 23.53 -4.91 0.98
C GLY A 266 23.03 -3.73 0.15
N SER A 267 23.93 -3.22 -0.68
CA SER A 267 23.64 -2.22 -1.69
C SER A 267 24.40 -2.54 -2.98
N CYS A 268 23.89 -2.08 -4.11
CA CYS A 268 24.51 -2.29 -5.42
C CYS A 268 24.04 -1.26 -6.43
N GLU A 269 24.92 -0.87 -7.34
CA GLU A 269 24.52 -0.16 -8.55
C GLU A 269 24.08 -1.15 -9.63
N LEU A 270 22.84 -1.03 -10.09
CA LEU A 270 22.27 -1.84 -11.17
C LEU A 270 22.04 -0.98 -12.41
N VAL A 271 22.16 -1.59 -13.59
CA VAL A 271 21.78 -0.97 -14.85
C VAL A 271 20.39 -1.48 -15.22
N LEU A 272 19.45 -0.56 -15.38
CA LEU A 272 18.11 -0.85 -15.90
C LEU A 272 18.00 -0.31 -17.32
N ILE A 273 17.22 -0.99 -18.14
CA ILE A 273 16.90 -0.57 -19.51
C ILE A 273 15.55 0.13 -19.47
N ASP A 274 15.48 1.34 -20.03
CA ASP A 274 14.24 2.11 -20.14
C ASP A 274 13.34 1.56 -21.27
N ASP A 275 12.14 2.11 -21.41
CA ASP A 275 11.17 1.65 -22.40
C ASP A 275 11.60 1.91 -23.85
N ASN A 276 12.61 2.77 -24.07
CA ASN A 276 13.21 3.09 -25.36
C ASN A 276 14.43 2.20 -25.68
N GLY A 277 14.94 1.44 -24.71
CA GLY A 277 16.12 0.60 -24.86
C GLY A 277 17.42 1.23 -24.36
N ASP A 278 17.35 2.44 -23.80
CA ASP A 278 18.50 3.14 -23.25
C ASP A 278 18.89 2.56 -21.88
N GLN A 279 20.19 2.58 -21.55
CA GLN A 279 20.71 2.06 -20.29
C GLN A 279 20.80 3.17 -19.25
N HIS A 280 20.37 2.87 -18.02
CA HIS A 280 20.29 3.82 -16.92
C HIS A 280 20.83 3.21 -15.64
N ARG A 281 21.65 3.97 -14.93
CA ARG A 281 22.23 3.58 -13.64
C ARG A 281 21.25 3.87 -12.52
N PHE A 282 21.03 2.87 -11.66
CA PHE A 282 20.25 2.96 -10.44
C PHE A 282 21.09 2.49 -9.26
N TYR A 283 20.96 3.15 -8.10
CA TYR A 283 21.53 2.69 -6.85
C TYR A 283 20.44 2.00 -6.02
N PHE A 284 20.73 0.77 -5.59
CA PHE A 284 19.82 -0.05 -4.80
C PHE A 284 20.34 -0.27 -3.39
N GLU A 285 19.45 -0.18 -2.41
CA GLU A 285 19.68 -0.56 -1.00
C GLU A 285 18.62 -1.57 -0.57
N THR A 286 19.02 -2.62 0.16
CA THR A 286 18.07 -3.58 0.76
C THR A 286 18.28 -3.72 2.26
N PHE A 287 17.18 -3.67 3.01
CA PHE A 287 17.14 -3.83 4.46
C PHE A 287 16.10 -4.88 4.87
N PHE A 288 16.46 -5.77 5.79
CA PHE A 288 15.58 -6.81 6.30
C PHE A 288 14.97 -6.41 7.65
N ALA A 289 13.66 -6.18 7.66
CA ALA A 289 12.88 -5.84 8.85
C ALA A 289 12.25 -7.08 9.51
N TYR A 290 13.06 -8.15 9.64
CA TYR A 290 12.72 -9.47 10.20
C TYR A 290 11.71 -10.31 9.42
N TRP A 291 10.62 -9.69 8.96
CA TRP A 291 9.55 -10.37 8.23
C TRP A 291 9.67 -10.18 6.73
N ASP A 292 10.06 -8.97 6.34
CA ASP A 292 10.13 -8.53 4.95
C ASP A 292 11.47 -7.87 4.67
N ALA A 293 12.01 -8.15 3.48
CA ALA A 293 13.06 -7.35 2.88
C ALA A 293 12.44 -6.16 2.16
N LEU A 294 12.98 -4.97 2.43
CA LEU A 294 12.59 -3.71 1.84
C LEU A 294 13.75 -3.21 1.00
N THR A 295 13.50 -3.09 -0.30
CA THR A 295 14.47 -2.61 -1.27
C THR A 295 14.02 -1.28 -1.85
N LEU A 296 14.92 -0.32 -1.92
CA LEU A 296 14.73 0.96 -2.60
C LEU A 296 15.75 1.06 -3.74
N GLY A 297 15.27 1.31 -4.95
CA GLY A 297 16.07 1.63 -6.13
C GLY A 297 15.86 3.08 -6.54
N VAL A 298 16.95 3.82 -6.68
CA VAL A 298 16.94 5.26 -7.00
C VAL A 298 17.73 5.49 -8.28
N TYR A 299 17.14 6.21 -9.23
CA TYR A 299 17.81 6.62 -10.45
C TYR A 299 19.01 7.53 -10.14
N VAL A 300 20.14 7.27 -10.80
CA VAL A 300 21.38 8.04 -10.65
C VAL A 300 21.63 8.88 -11.90
N LYS A 301 21.76 8.25 -13.07
CA LYS A 301 22.13 8.91 -14.34
C LYS A 301 21.93 7.97 -15.53
N PRO A 302 21.93 8.48 -16.79
CA PRO A 302 22.06 7.64 -17.96
C PRO A 302 23.42 6.94 -17.97
N GLU A 303 23.45 5.71 -18.49
CA GLU A 303 24.70 5.00 -18.73
C GLU A 303 25.25 5.44 -20.08
N ILE A 304 26.36 6.19 -20.07
CA ILE A 304 27.01 6.59 -21.32
C ILE A 304 27.79 5.39 -21.85
N GLN A 305 27.30 4.76 -22.92
CA GLN A 305 28.12 3.83 -23.68
C GLN A 305 29.25 4.61 -24.33
N MET A 306 30.46 4.48 -23.81
CA MET A 306 31.65 4.82 -24.58
C MET A 306 31.73 3.84 -25.74
N VAL A 307 31.24 4.24 -26.91
CA VAL A 307 31.56 3.55 -28.15
C VAL A 307 33.06 3.72 -28.35
N ALA A 308 33.83 2.65 -28.19
CA ALA A 308 35.22 2.64 -28.61
C ALA A 308 35.25 2.97 -30.10
N ALA A 309 35.81 4.12 -30.46
CA ALA A 309 36.08 4.43 -31.85
C ALA A 309 37.03 3.35 -32.39
N ALA A 310 36.55 2.59 -33.36
CA ALA A 310 37.32 1.59 -34.08
C ALA A 310 38.38 2.24 -34.98
#